data_AF-A0A7V8NSG8-F1
#
_entry.id   AF-A0A7V8NSG8-F1
#
_cell.length_a   1.000
_cell.length_b   1.000
_cell.length_c   1.000
_cell.angle_alpha   90.00
_cell.angle_beta   90.00
_cell.angle_gamma   90.00
#
_symmetry.space_group_name_H-M   'P 1'
#
loop_
_entity.id
_entity.type
_entity.pdbx_description
1 polymer ?
#
loop_
_entity_poly.entity_id
_entity_poly.type
_entity_poly.pdbx_seq_one_letter_code
_entity_poly.pdbx_strand_id
1 'polypeptide(L)'
;FEKFCNIKCRYSGLTPSCVVLVATIRALKMHGGGPKVVAGSPLSPVYSEENLELLDKGCSNLVRMIGNARGFGIPVVVAVNRFHTDTDAEIELVRRIAKAAGAEDAVTANHWALGGAGAVELGKAVIAACDKPSHFRFLYPLERSIKEKIEIIVREMYGGSGVEYSEEAERKILHYTRNGFDRLPICMAKTHLSLSHDPNLKGAPTGFTVPVRDIRASVGAGFLYPLLGTMSTMPGLSTRPGYYEIDLDPVTGKVIGLS
;
A
#
# COMPACT_ATOMS: atom_id res chain seq x y z
N PHE A 1 2.94 1.28 4.24
CA PHE A 1 2.80 1.32 5.71
C PHE A 1 3.91 0.57 6.44
N GLU A 2 4.20 -0.69 6.09
CA GLU A 2 5.29 -1.50 6.69
C GLU A 2 6.61 -0.71 6.85
N LYS A 3 7.14 -0.13 5.76
CA LYS A 3 8.37 0.70 5.78
C LYS A 3 8.29 1.92 6.72
N PHE A 4 7.11 2.55 6.84
CA PHE A 4 6.93 3.68 7.76
C PHE A 4 7.17 3.21 9.20
N CYS A 5 6.60 2.07 9.57
CA CYS A 5 6.75 1.50 10.91
C CYS A 5 8.16 0.92 11.14
N ASN A 6 8.69 0.11 10.23
CA ASN A 6 9.95 -0.60 10.45
C ASN A 6 11.22 0.21 10.13
N ILE A 7 11.10 1.39 9.49
CA ILE A 7 12.23 2.25 9.15
C ILE A 7 12.05 3.63 9.79
N LYS A 8 11.02 4.38 9.36
CA LYS A 8 10.86 5.78 9.81
C LYS A 8 10.59 5.88 11.31
N CYS A 9 9.70 5.08 11.88
CA CYS A 9 9.43 5.10 13.32
C CYS A 9 10.65 4.68 14.15
N ARG A 10 11.47 3.74 13.66
CA ARG A 10 12.74 3.38 14.33
C ARG A 10 13.70 4.55 14.41
N TYR A 11 13.90 5.25 13.29
CA TYR A 11 14.87 6.34 13.22
C TYR A 11 14.39 7.62 13.90
N SER A 12 13.09 7.89 13.85
CA SER A 12 12.52 9.09 14.49
C SER A 12 12.19 8.92 15.97
N GLY A 13 12.03 7.68 16.45
CA GLY A 13 11.49 7.39 17.79
C GLY A 13 9.99 7.67 17.92
N LEU A 14 9.32 8.11 16.85
CA LEU A 14 7.89 8.43 16.86
C LEU A 14 7.04 7.20 16.59
N THR A 15 5.93 7.08 17.31
CA THR A 15 4.94 6.01 17.15
C THR A 15 3.63 6.58 16.60
N PRO A 16 2.99 5.92 15.62
CA PRO A 16 1.70 6.34 15.11
C PRO A 16 0.55 5.98 16.07
N SER A 17 -0.37 6.91 16.30
CA SER A 17 -1.57 6.66 17.13
C SER A 17 -2.72 6.00 16.36
N CYS A 18 -2.82 6.22 15.05
CA CYS A 18 -3.88 5.66 14.20
C CYS A 18 -3.38 5.53 12.75
N VAL A 19 -3.96 4.58 12.01
CA VAL A 19 -3.77 4.43 10.57
C VAL A 19 -5.08 4.74 9.86
N VAL A 20 -5.04 5.64 8.88
CA VAL A 20 -6.15 5.81 7.93
C VAL A 20 -5.86 4.98 6.68
N LEU A 21 -6.73 4.03 6.37
CA LEU A 21 -6.66 3.20 5.18
C LEU A 21 -7.70 3.67 4.17
N VAL A 22 -7.25 4.27 3.08
CA VAL A 22 -8.12 4.77 2.01
C VAL A 22 -8.46 3.64 1.04
N ALA A 23 -9.75 3.47 0.74
CA ALA A 23 -10.25 2.51 -0.24
C ALA A 23 -11.29 3.14 -1.15
N THR A 24 -11.41 2.64 -2.39
CA THR A 24 -12.47 3.01 -3.33
C THR A 24 -13.17 1.75 -3.82
N ILE A 25 -14.47 1.85 -4.12
CA ILE A 25 -15.25 0.71 -4.62
C ILE A 25 -14.65 0.18 -5.93
N ARG A 26 -14.25 1.06 -6.84
CA ARG A 26 -13.60 0.69 -8.11
C ARG A 26 -12.32 -0.11 -7.91
N ALA A 27 -11.45 0.31 -6.99
CA ALA A 27 -10.21 -0.40 -6.71
C ALA A 27 -10.49 -1.78 -6.12
N LEU A 28 -11.46 -1.89 -5.20
CA LEU A 28 -11.85 -3.17 -4.62
C LEU A 28 -12.44 -4.10 -5.69
N LYS A 29 -13.33 -3.62 -6.57
CA LYS A 29 -13.81 -4.41 -7.74
C LYS A 29 -12.66 -4.90 -8.62
N MET A 30 -11.64 -4.08 -8.87
CA MET A 30 -10.43 -4.50 -9.59
C MET A 30 -9.71 -5.63 -8.84
N HIS A 31 -9.61 -5.53 -7.52
CA HIS A 31 -9.06 -6.59 -6.68
C HIS A 31 -9.91 -7.88 -6.68
N GLY A 32 -11.21 -7.79 -6.98
CA GLY A 32 -12.12 -8.92 -7.08
C GLY A 32 -12.04 -9.72 -8.39
N GLY A 33 -11.18 -9.30 -9.33
CA GLY A 33 -11.02 -9.93 -10.64
C GLY A 33 -11.63 -9.12 -11.80
N GLY A 34 -11.90 -7.84 -11.60
CA GLY A 34 -12.38 -6.96 -12.66
C GLY A 34 -11.40 -6.84 -13.85
N PRO A 35 -11.87 -6.43 -15.04
CA PRO A 35 -11.06 -6.31 -16.25
C PRO A 35 -9.84 -5.40 -16.06
N LYS A 36 -8.70 -5.76 -16.68
CA LYS A 36 -7.46 -4.98 -16.54
C LYS A 36 -7.66 -3.51 -16.91
N VAL A 37 -7.29 -2.62 -16.00
CA VAL A 37 -7.27 -1.17 -16.25
C VAL A 37 -5.96 -0.81 -16.95
N VAL A 38 -6.06 -0.16 -18.11
CA VAL A 38 -4.93 0.32 -18.91
C VAL A 38 -5.01 1.83 -18.99
N ALA A 39 -3.90 2.51 -18.69
CA ALA A 39 -3.84 3.96 -18.78
C ALA A 39 -4.15 4.44 -20.21
N GLY A 40 -5.06 5.39 -20.35
CA GLY A 40 -5.51 5.92 -21.64
C GLY A 40 -6.62 5.12 -22.32
N SER A 41 -7.03 3.97 -21.77
CA SER A 41 -8.20 3.22 -22.26
C SER A 41 -9.45 3.52 -21.42
N PRO A 42 -10.65 3.52 -22.02
CA PRO A 42 -11.90 3.62 -21.26
C PRO A 42 -12.00 2.52 -20.19
N LEU A 43 -12.55 2.88 -19.03
CA LEU A 43 -12.83 1.92 -17.97
C LEU A 43 -13.96 0.99 -18.38
N SER A 44 -13.85 -0.29 -18.03
CA SER A 44 -14.95 -1.25 -18.20
C SER A 44 -16.18 -0.80 -17.40
N PRO A 45 -17.41 -0.96 -17.93
CA PRO A 45 -18.65 -0.57 -17.25
C PRO A 45 -18.82 -1.17 -15.85
N VAL A 46 -18.23 -2.35 -15.60
CA VAL A 46 -18.27 -3.00 -14.28
C VAL A 46 -17.67 -2.16 -13.15
N TYR A 47 -16.83 -1.17 -13.49
CA TYR A 47 -16.28 -0.22 -12.52
C TYR A 47 -17.21 0.98 -12.24
N SER A 48 -18.21 1.21 -13.07
CA SER A 48 -19.16 2.31 -12.97
C SER A 48 -20.57 1.85 -12.58
N GLU A 49 -20.85 0.56 -12.72
CA GLU A 49 -22.13 -0.06 -12.36
C GLU A 49 -22.02 -0.82 -11.03
N GLU A 50 -23.14 -0.97 -10.32
CA GLU A 50 -23.18 -1.73 -9.08
C GLU A 50 -22.79 -3.19 -9.32
N ASN A 51 -21.85 -3.71 -8.53
CA ASN A 51 -21.50 -5.13 -8.53
C ASN A 51 -21.00 -5.58 -7.17
N LEU A 52 -21.95 -5.99 -6.30
CA LEU A 52 -21.67 -6.40 -4.93
C LEU A 52 -20.83 -7.69 -4.85
N GLU A 53 -21.01 -8.65 -5.76
CA GLU A 53 -20.27 -9.91 -5.75
C GLU A 53 -18.78 -9.68 -6.06
N LEU A 54 -18.50 -8.89 -7.09
CA LEU A 54 -17.14 -8.54 -7.47
C LEU A 54 -16.46 -7.70 -6.38
N LEU A 55 -17.21 -6.77 -5.78
CA LEU A 55 -16.75 -5.94 -4.68
C LEU A 55 -16.40 -6.79 -3.44
N ASP A 56 -17.27 -7.73 -3.06
CA ASP A 56 -17.07 -8.62 -1.91
C ASP A 56 -15.78 -9.45 -2.07
N LYS A 57 -15.58 -10.10 -3.23
CA LYS A 57 -14.33 -10.82 -3.56
C LYS A 57 -13.10 -9.92 -3.44
N GLY A 58 -13.23 -8.68 -3.89
CA GLY A 58 -12.20 -7.66 -3.83
C GLY A 58 -11.82 -7.19 -2.43
N CYS A 59 -12.77 -7.23 -1.49
CA CYS A 59 -12.55 -6.83 -0.12
C CYS A 59 -11.55 -7.74 0.62
N SER A 60 -11.23 -8.93 0.08
CA SER A 60 -10.09 -9.74 0.57
C SER A 60 -8.78 -8.93 0.67
N ASN A 61 -8.53 -8.04 -0.30
CA ASN A 61 -7.38 -7.14 -0.25
C ASN A 61 -7.47 -6.16 0.93
N LEU A 62 -8.63 -5.52 1.12
CA LEU A 62 -8.89 -4.59 2.22
C LEU A 62 -8.70 -5.28 3.59
N VAL A 63 -9.28 -6.46 3.76
CA VAL A 63 -9.15 -7.28 4.97
C VAL A 63 -7.67 -7.53 5.29
N ARG A 64 -6.87 -7.92 4.28
CA ARG A 64 -5.43 -8.14 4.46
C ARG A 64 -4.70 -6.86 4.85
N MET A 65 -5.04 -5.72 4.24
CA MET A 65 -4.42 -4.42 4.59
C MET A 65 -4.76 -3.97 6.02
N ILE A 66 -6.00 -4.18 6.47
CA ILE A 66 -6.43 -3.91 7.85
C ILE A 66 -5.64 -4.80 8.81
N GLY A 67 -5.58 -6.11 8.52
CA GLY A 67 -4.82 -7.07 9.33
C GLY A 67 -3.34 -6.71 9.43
N ASN A 68 -2.71 -6.29 8.32
CA ASN A 68 -1.32 -5.86 8.30
C ASN A 68 -1.08 -4.64 9.20
N ALA A 69 -1.95 -3.62 9.12
CA ALA A 69 -1.83 -2.43 9.96
C ALA A 69 -2.05 -2.75 11.43
N ARG A 70 -3.07 -3.55 11.77
CA ARG A 70 -3.32 -4.06 13.12
C ARG A 70 -2.18 -4.93 13.64
N GLY A 71 -1.45 -5.62 12.78
CA GLY A 71 -0.27 -6.42 13.13
C GLY A 71 0.80 -5.62 13.89
N PHE A 72 0.88 -4.31 13.64
CA PHE A 72 1.75 -3.37 14.36
C PHE A 72 1.17 -2.86 15.68
N GLY A 73 -0.04 -3.28 16.07
CA GLY A 73 -0.71 -2.86 17.31
C GLY A 73 -1.31 -1.44 17.27
N ILE A 74 -1.65 -0.95 16.07
CA ILE A 74 -2.16 0.41 15.85
C ILE A 74 -3.63 0.31 15.41
N PRO A 75 -4.54 1.15 15.94
CA PRO A 75 -5.93 1.21 15.48
C PRO A 75 -6.02 1.67 14.02
N VAL A 76 -7.02 1.15 13.31
CA VAL A 76 -7.22 1.38 11.87
C VAL A 76 -8.59 1.98 11.63
N VAL A 77 -8.65 3.09 10.91
CA VAL A 77 -9.88 3.69 10.38
C VAL A 77 -9.87 3.56 8.87
N VAL A 78 -10.94 3.02 8.29
CA VAL A 78 -11.08 2.91 6.83
C VAL A 78 -11.84 4.12 6.30
N ALA A 79 -11.22 4.84 5.36
CA ALA A 79 -11.84 5.92 4.61
C ALA A 79 -12.31 5.39 3.25
N VAL A 80 -13.63 5.19 3.10
CA VAL A 80 -14.23 4.80 1.82
C VAL A 80 -14.44 6.06 1.00
N ASN A 81 -13.52 6.33 0.07
CA ASN A 81 -13.58 7.53 -0.75
C ASN A 81 -14.65 7.38 -1.84
N ARG A 82 -15.69 8.22 -1.78
CA ARG A 82 -16.90 8.10 -2.60
C ARG A 82 -16.69 8.69 -3.99
N PHE A 83 -17.05 7.92 -5.02
CA PHE A 83 -17.21 8.39 -6.39
C PHE A 83 -18.69 8.58 -6.73
N HIS A 84 -18.99 9.36 -7.77
CA HIS A 84 -20.37 9.65 -8.21
C HIS A 84 -21.14 8.42 -8.69
N THR A 85 -20.43 7.36 -9.13
CA THR A 85 -21.04 6.09 -9.56
C THR A 85 -21.27 5.11 -8.42
N ASP A 86 -20.74 5.39 -7.22
CA ASP A 86 -20.79 4.46 -6.12
C ASP A 86 -22.17 4.45 -5.48
N THR A 87 -22.76 3.26 -5.33
CA THR A 87 -24.07 3.11 -4.68
C THR A 87 -23.92 3.02 -3.16
N ASP A 88 -24.99 3.36 -2.44
CA ASP A 88 -24.98 3.24 -0.98
C ASP A 88 -24.84 1.78 -0.52
N ALA A 89 -25.37 0.82 -1.29
CA ALA A 89 -25.23 -0.61 -1.01
C ALA A 89 -23.76 -1.07 -1.08
N GLU A 90 -23.00 -0.59 -2.08
CA GLU A 90 -21.58 -0.89 -2.20
C GLU A 90 -20.76 -0.27 -1.06
N ILE A 91 -21.07 0.96 -0.69
CA ILE A 91 -20.41 1.64 0.43
C ILE A 91 -20.65 0.88 1.73
N GLU A 92 -21.91 0.52 2.02
CA GLU A 92 -22.26 -0.23 3.23
C GLU A 92 -21.62 -1.62 3.27
N LEU A 93 -21.51 -2.30 2.12
CA LEU A 93 -20.80 -3.57 2.02
C LEU A 93 -19.35 -3.43 2.49
N VAL A 94 -18.62 -2.44 1.96
CA VAL A 94 -17.22 -2.17 2.33
C VAL A 94 -17.09 -1.80 3.80
N ARG A 95 -17.99 -0.94 4.32
CA ARG A 95 -17.98 -0.54 5.74
C ARG A 95 -18.18 -1.74 6.66
N ARG A 96 -19.13 -2.62 6.34
CA ARG A 96 -19.42 -3.83 7.12
C ARG A 96 -18.21 -4.77 7.13
N ILE A 97 -17.61 -5.03 5.97
CA ILE A 97 -16.44 -5.93 5.87
C ILE A 97 -15.23 -5.33 6.61
N ALA A 98 -14.99 -4.03 6.46
CA ALA A 98 -13.90 -3.35 7.17
C ALA A 98 -14.02 -3.46 8.69
N LYS A 99 -15.21 -3.22 9.25
CA LYS A 99 -15.47 -3.37 10.69
C LYS A 99 -15.34 -4.81 11.14
N ALA A 100 -15.87 -5.77 10.38
CA ALA A 100 -15.71 -7.20 10.68
C ALA A 100 -14.24 -7.65 10.66
N ALA A 101 -13.40 -7.04 9.81
CA ALA A 101 -11.95 -7.26 9.78
C ALA A 101 -11.18 -6.58 10.92
N GLY A 102 -11.87 -5.84 11.80
CA GLY A 102 -11.29 -5.17 12.95
C GLY A 102 -10.88 -3.72 12.70
N ALA A 103 -11.37 -3.04 11.66
CA ALA A 103 -11.25 -1.58 11.66
C ALA A 103 -12.05 -0.99 12.84
N GLU A 104 -11.49 0.02 13.50
CA GLU A 104 -12.17 0.74 14.59
C GLU A 104 -13.41 1.47 14.07
N ASP A 105 -13.32 2.01 12.86
CA ASP A 105 -14.45 2.50 12.11
C ASP A 105 -14.19 2.43 10.60
N ALA A 106 -15.26 2.51 9.83
CA ALA A 106 -15.24 2.64 8.39
C ALA A 106 -16.25 3.70 7.98
N VAL A 107 -15.76 4.78 7.39
CA VAL A 107 -16.52 6.00 7.14
C VAL A 107 -16.36 6.44 5.69
N THR A 108 -17.44 6.92 5.12
CA THR A 108 -17.44 7.50 3.78
C THR A 108 -16.74 8.85 3.82
N ALA A 109 -15.85 9.09 2.86
CA ALA A 109 -15.15 10.35 2.69
C ALA A 109 -15.50 10.95 1.32
N ASN A 110 -15.97 12.20 1.30
CA ASN A 110 -16.37 12.92 0.08
C ASN A 110 -15.68 14.29 -0.02
N HIS A 111 -14.43 14.36 0.44
CA HIS A 111 -13.66 15.61 0.52
C HIS A 111 -13.19 16.11 -0.84
N TRP A 112 -13.18 15.26 -1.87
CA TRP A 112 -12.94 15.71 -3.24
C TRP A 112 -14.04 16.66 -3.73
N ALA A 113 -15.31 16.34 -3.47
CA ALA A 113 -16.44 17.17 -3.88
C ALA A 113 -16.78 18.29 -2.89
N LEU A 114 -16.61 18.04 -1.58
CA LEU A 114 -17.09 18.93 -0.52
C LEU A 114 -15.98 19.58 0.32
N GLY A 115 -14.72 19.42 -0.07
CA GLY A 115 -13.58 19.90 0.71
C GLY A 115 -13.56 19.34 2.13
N GLY A 116 -13.14 20.15 3.11
CA GLY A 116 -13.06 19.73 4.51
C GLY A 116 -14.40 19.25 5.11
N ALA A 117 -15.53 19.81 4.66
CA ALA A 117 -16.85 19.39 5.12
C ALA A 117 -17.14 17.93 4.78
N GLY A 118 -16.64 17.42 3.64
CA GLY A 118 -16.78 16.03 3.23
C GLY A 118 -15.89 15.02 3.99
N ALA A 119 -15.06 15.49 4.93
CA ALA A 119 -14.18 14.65 5.76
C ALA A 119 -14.43 14.81 7.27
N VAL A 120 -15.48 15.53 7.69
CA VAL A 120 -15.75 15.75 9.13
C VAL A 120 -15.93 14.42 9.88
N GLU A 121 -16.71 13.49 9.34
CA GLU A 121 -16.93 12.19 9.97
C GLU A 121 -15.66 11.32 9.98
N LEU A 122 -14.81 11.46 8.97
CA LEU A 122 -13.47 10.85 8.98
C LEU A 122 -12.59 11.44 10.09
N GLY A 123 -12.61 12.76 10.27
CA GLY A 123 -11.89 13.43 11.35
C GLY A 123 -12.34 12.95 12.73
N LYS A 124 -13.65 12.85 12.96
CA LYS A 124 -14.22 12.32 14.22
C LYS A 124 -13.80 10.88 14.47
N ALA A 125 -13.88 10.02 13.46
CA ALA A 125 -13.46 8.62 13.57
C ALA A 125 -11.96 8.49 13.90
N VAL A 126 -11.11 9.33 13.30
CA VAL A 126 -9.67 9.37 13.60
C VAL A 126 -9.40 9.83 15.03
N ILE A 127 -10.08 10.88 15.51
CA ILE A 127 -9.96 11.35 16.91
C ILE A 127 -10.33 10.22 17.86
N ALA A 128 -11.50 9.61 17.68
CA ALA A 128 -11.96 8.51 18.51
C ALA A 128 -11.02 7.27 18.47
N ALA A 129 -10.38 7.00 17.34
CA ALA A 129 -9.40 5.93 17.22
C ALA A 129 -8.07 6.27 17.93
N CYS A 130 -7.62 7.53 17.88
CA CYS A 130 -6.43 8.00 18.59
C CYS A 130 -6.58 8.01 20.11
N ASP A 131 -7.81 8.17 20.63
CA ASP A 131 -8.09 8.11 22.07
C ASP A 131 -8.04 6.68 22.64
N LYS A 132 -8.03 5.65 21.78
CA LYS A 132 -7.87 4.26 22.19
C LYS A 132 -6.40 3.93 22.50
N PRO A 133 -6.13 3.04 23.47
CA PRO A 133 -4.77 2.59 23.72
C PRO A 133 -4.19 1.90 22.49
N SER A 134 -2.98 2.30 22.09
CA SER A 134 -2.21 1.64 21.04
C SER A 134 -0.95 1.00 21.63
N HIS A 135 -0.60 -0.19 21.13
CA HIS A 135 0.56 -0.95 21.57
C HIS A 135 1.48 -1.17 20.38
N PHE A 136 2.06 -0.07 19.90
CA PHE A 136 2.94 -0.10 18.74
C PHE A 136 4.10 -1.07 18.96
N ARG A 137 4.27 -2.00 18.02
CA ARG A 137 5.39 -2.93 17.98
C ARG A 137 5.97 -2.99 16.58
N PHE A 138 7.28 -3.16 16.51
CA PHE A 138 7.93 -3.46 15.24
C PHE A 138 7.66 -4.89 14.79
N LEU A 139 7.73 -5.11 13.48
CA LEU A 139 7.45 -6.43 12.89
C LEU A 139 8.52 -7.47 13.21
N TYR A 140 9.78 -7.02 13.35
CA TYR A 140 10.94 -7.88 13.62
C TYR A 140 11.95 -7.13 14.48
N PRO A 141 12.78 -7.80 15.30
CA PRO A 141 13.95 -7.18 15.93
C PRO A 141 15.10 -6.99 14.92
N LEU A 142 16.00 -6.03 15.14
CA LEU A 142 17.08 -5.71 14.20
C LEU A 142 18.21 -6.74 14.23
N GLU A 143 18.33 -7.47 15.33
CA GLU A 143 19.31 -8.52 15.63
C GLU A 143 19.10 -9.79 14.80
N ARG A 144 17.91 -9.94 14.19
CA ARG A 144 17.64 -11.04 13.27
C ARG A 144 18.50 -10.91 12.02
N SER A 145 18.86 -12.05 11.45
CA SER A 145 19.59 -12.09 10.20
C SER A 145 18.82 -11.40 9.07
N ILE A 146 19.54 -10.97 8.03
CA ILE A 146 18.94 -10.33 6.86
C ILE A 146 17.82 -11.21 6.27
N LYS A 147 18.05 -12.52 6.15
CA LYS A 147 17.08 -13.47 5.59
C LYS A 147 15.84 -13.61 6.46
N GLU A 148 16.01 -13.77 7.78
CA GLU A 148 14.88 -13.88 8.71
C GLU A 148 13.99 -12.62 8.66
N LYS A 149 14.58 -11.42 8.59
CA LYS A 149 13.80 -10.18 8.47
C LYS A 149 12.99 -10.13 7.17
N ILE A 150 13.58 -10.56 6.06
CA ILE A 150 12.89 -10.65 4.77
C ILE A 150 11.74 -11.67 4.84
N GLU A 151 11.99 -12.85 5.40
CA GLU A 151 11.00 -13.92 5.56
C GLU A 151 9.81 -13.49 6.43
N ILE A 152 10.07 -12.81 7.55
CA ILE A 152 9.02 -12.27 8.43
C ILE A 152 8.15 -11.29 7.63
N ILE A 153 8.74 -10.36 6.86
CA ILE A 153 7.95 -9.42 6.04
C ILE A 153 7.09 -10.19 5.03
N VAL A 154 7.66 -11.21 4.38
CA VAL A 154 6.96 -11.98 3.33
C VAL A 154 5.78 -12.76 3.90
N ARG A 155 5.95 -13.42 5.05
CA ARG A 155 4.89 -14.19 5.70
C ARG A 155 3.83 -13.28 6.30
N GLU A 156 4.25 -12.37 7.17
CA GLU A 156 3.34 -11.58 8.00
C GLU A 156 2.61 -10.50 7.20
N MET A 157 3.28 -9.86 6.22
CA MET A 157 2.70 -8.75 5.46
C MET A 157 2.19 -9.18 4.08
N TYR A 158 2.91 -10.03 3.36
CA TYR A 158 2.57 -10.36 1.97
C TYR A 158 1.70 -11.60 1.84
N GLY A 159 1.79 -12.54 2.80
CA GLY A 159 1.07 -13.82 2.74
C GLY A 159 1.81 -14.88 1.90
N GLY A 160 3.10 -14.64 1.64
CA GLY A 160 3.96 -15.61 0.97
C GLY A 160 4.37 -16.75 1.89
N SER A 161 4.68 -17.91 1.32
CA SER A 161 5.13 -19.10 2.04
C SER A 161 6.63 -19.05 2.36
N GLY A 162 7.42 -18.43 1.48
CA GLY A 162 8.87 -18.38 1.61
C GLY A 162 9.53 -17.42 0.64
N VAL A 163 10.87 -17.49 0.62
CA VAL A 163 11.74 -16.61 -0.15
C VAL A 163 12.80 -17.44 -0.85
N GLU A 164 13.06 -17.14 -2.11
CA GLU A 164 14.12 -17.74 -2.90
C GLU A 164 15.16 -16.67 -3.22
N TYR A 165 16.45 -16.98 -3.07
CA TYR A 165 17.53 -16.02 -3.27
C TYR A 165 18.38 -16.43 -4.48
N SER A 166 18.71 -15.47 -5.34
CA SER A 166 19.71 -15.68 -6.38
C SER A 166 21.12 -15.84 -5.78
N GLU A 167 22.05 -16.43 -6.53
CA GLU A 167 23.46 -16.49 -6.12
C GLU A 167 24.07 -15.10 -5.85
N GLU A 168 23.66 -14.09 -6.63
CA GLU A 168 24.09 -12.72 -6.42
C GLU A 168 23.58 -12.16 -5.08
N ALA A 169 22.31 -12.39 -4.76
CA ALA A 169 21.71 -11.97 -3.51
C ALA A 169 22.38 -12.68 -2.32
N GLU A 170 22.62 -14.00 -2.41
CA GLU A 170 23.32 -14.78 -1.39
C GLU A 170 24.72 -14.22 -1.09
N ARG A 171 25.51 -13.97 -2.15
CA ARG A 171 26.85 -13.40 -2.01
C ARG A 171 26.84 -12.03 -1.34
N LYS A 172 25.88 -11.16 -1.71
CA LYS A 172 25.77 -9.81 -1.13
C LYS A 172 25.24 -9.84 0.31
N ILE A 173 24.31 -10.73 0.65
CA ILE A 173 23.87 -10.96 2.03
C ILE A 173 25.06 -11.32 2.90
N LEU A 174 25.88 -12.30 2.47
CA LEU A 174 27.08 -12.69 3.21
C LEU A 174 28.07 -11.53 3.37
N HIS A 175 28.28 -10.76 2.31
CA HIS A 175 29.14 -9.58 2.34
C HIS A 175 28.62 -8.52 3.33
N TYR A 176 27.33 -8.20 3.32
CA TYR A 176 26.74 -7.21 4.22
C TYR A 176 26.77 -7.66 5.68
N THR A 177 26.56 -8.96 5.95
CA THR A 177 26.73 -9.51 7.29
C THR A 177 28.17 -9.38 7.79
N ARG A 178 29.17 -9.68 6.95
CA ARG A 178 30.59 -9.52 7.32
C ARG A 178 30.99 -8.08 7.61
N ASN A 179 30.33 -7.10 6.99
CA ASN A 179 30.57 -5.67 7.20
C ASN A 179 29.72 -5.06 8.33
N GLY A 180 28.92 -5.86 9.06
CA GLY A 180 28.08 -5.38 10.16
C GLY A 180 26.84 -4.59 9.72
N PHE A 181 26.42 -4.72 8.46
CA PHE A 181 25.19 -4.09 7.94
C PHE A 181 23.95 -4.98 8.13
N ASP A 182 24.12 -6.15 8.72
CA ASP A 182 23.04 -7.08 9.02
C ASP A 182 22.04 -6.52 10.03
N ARG A 183 22.40 -5.55 10.88
CA ARG A 183 21.47 -4.91 11.83
C ARG A 183 20.61 -3.80 11.20
N LEU A 184 20.82 -3.47 9.93
CA LEU A 184 20.00 -2.46 9.24
C LEU A 184 18.58 -3.00 8.96
N PRO A 185 17.54 -2.15 9.00
CA PRO A 185 16.19 -2.55 8.59
C PRO A 185 16.09 -2.83 7.08
N ILE A 186 15.02 -3.51 6.69
CA ILE A 186 14.79 -3.98 5.31
C ILE A 186 13.74 -3.10 4.62
N CYS A 187 14.06 -2.63 3.42
CA CYS A 187 13.18 -1.87 2.53
C CYS A 187 12.89 -2.68 1.26
N MET A 188 11.85 -3.52 1.29
CA MET A 188 11.52 -4.41 0.16
C MET A 188 11.18 -3.62 -1.12
N ALA A 189 11.91 -3.87 -2.22
CA ALA A 189 11.64 -3.27 -3.52
C ALA A 189 10.90 -4.28 -4.42
N LYS A 190 9.57 -4.14 -4.47
CA LYS A 190 8.64 -4.94 -5.26
C LYS A 190 7.61 -4.07 -5.96
N THR A 191 6.88 -4.67 -6.89
CA THR A 191 5.68 -4.05 -7.48
C THR A 191 4.70 -3.58 -6.40
N HIS A 192 4.09 -2.41 -6.60
CA HIS A 192 3.05 -1.88 -5.72
C HIS A 192 1.64 -2.38 -6.11
N LEU A 193 1.51 -3.09 -7.23
CA LEU A 193 0.24 -3.48 -7.84
C LEU A 193 -0.36 -4.78 -7.28
N SER A 194 0.35 -5.43 -6.36
CA SER A 194 0.02 -6.72 -5.75
C SER A 194 0.65 -6.83 -4.37
N LEU A 195 0.10 -7.68 -3.50
CA LEU A 195 0.77 -8.12 -2.28
C LEU A 195 1.98 -9.01 -2.56
N SER A 196 1.92 -9.81 -3.63
CA SER A 196 3.01 -10.67 -4.09
C SER A 196 4.05 -9.92 -4.93
N HIS A 197 5.05 -10.62 -5.44
CA HIS A 197 6.02 -10.05 -6.37
C HIS A 197 5.46 -9.87 -7.79
N ASP A 198 4.36 -10.55 -8.14
CA ASP A 198 3.73 -10.50 -9.47
C ASP A 198 2.59 -9.45 -9.49
N PRO A 199 2.66 -8.42 -10.36
CA PRO A 199 1.65 -7.37 -10.47
C PRO A 199 0.26 -7.87 -10.92
N ASN A 200 0.16 -9.06 -11.51
CA ASN A 200 -1.09 -9.62 -12.02
C ASN A 200 -1.94 -10.31 -10.95
N LEU A 201 -1.33 -10.73 -9.85
CA LEU A 201 -2.05 -11.39 -8.75
C LEU A 201 -2.83 -10.34 -7.92
N LYS A 202 -4.14 -10.29 -8.11
CA LYS A 202 -5.06 -9.36 -7.42
C LYS A 202 -5.64 -9.95 -6.12
N GLY A 203 -6.46 -9.17 -5.41
CA GLY A 203 -7.01 -9.56 -4.12
C GLY A 203 -5.95 -9.70 -3.03
N ALA A 204 -6.02 -10.80 -2.27
CA ALA A 204 -5.07 -11.20 -1.24
C ALA A 204 -4.48 -12.58 -1.56
N PRO A 205 -3.52 -12.69 -2.50
CA PRO A 205 -2.89 -13.97 -2.83
C PRO A 205 -2.15 -14.53 -1.62
N THR A 206 -2.08 -15.86 -1.52
CA THR A 206 -1.38 -16.56 -0.43
C THR A 206 -0.51 -17.70 -0.98
N GLY A 207 0.50 -18.12 -0.22
CA GLY A 207 1.28 -19.33 -0.50
C GLY A 207 2.32 -19.21 -1.61
N PHE A 208 2.55 -18.01 -2.14
CA PHE A 208 3.57 -17.76 -3.16
C PHE A 208 4.97 -17.64 -2.55
N THR A 209 5.98 -18.09 -3.31
CA THR A 209 7.40 -17.84 -3.00
C THR A 209 7.84 -16.52 -3.60
N VAL A 210 8.61 -15.74 -2.86
CA VAL A 210 9.12 -14.45 -3.30
C VAL A 210 10.55 -14.57 -3.79
N PRO A 211 10.86 -14.27 -5.06
CA PRO A 211 12.22 -14.25 -5.55
C PRO A 211 12.94 -12.98 -5.10
N VAL A 212 14.17 -13.10 -4.60
CA VAL A 212 15.09 -12.00 -4.30
C VAL A 212 16.26 -12.11 -5.25
N ARG A 213 16.28 -11.25 -6.26
CA ARG A 213 17.27 -11.28 -7.35
C ARG A 213 18.57 -10.57 -7.00
N ASP A 214 18.47 -9.54 -6.17
CA ASP A 214 19.59 -8.73 -5.73
C ASP A 214 19.24 -8.11 -4.37
N ILE A 215 20.24 -7.66 -3.63
CA ILE A 215 20.08 -6.83 -2.44
C ILE A 215 21.13 -5.73 -2.48
N ARG A 216 20.70 -4.51 -2.15
CA ARG A 216 21.58 -3.35 -2.14
C ARG A 216 21.55 -2.68 -0.76
N ALA A 217 22.64 -2.01 -0.40
CA ALA A 217 22.76 -1.28 0.85
C ALA A 217 22.73 0.23 0.58
N SER A 218 21.81 0.93 1.23
CA SER A 218 21.80 2.39 1.32
C SER A 218 22.31 2.79 2.70
N VAL A 219 23.63 2.66 2.92
CA VAL A 219 24.25 2.82 4.25
C VAL A 219 23.99 4.21 4.85
N GLY A 220 24.14 5.27 4.05
CA GLY A 220 23.85 6.64 4.51
C GLY A 220 22.38 6.87 4.90
N ALA A 221 21.45 6.15 4.27
CA ALA A 221 20.03 6.18 4.62
C ALA A 221 19.66 5.16 5.72
N GLY A 222 20.56 4.24 6.06
CA GLY A 222 20.37 3.24 7.09
C GLY A 222 19.45 2.07 6.71
N PHE A 223 19.46 1.53 5.49
CA PHE A 223 18.68 0.32 5.22
C PHE A 223 19.26 -0.55 4.10
N LEU A 224 18.87 -1.82 4.10
CA LEU A 224 19.07 -2.74 2.98
C LEU A 224 17.80 -2.82 2.15
N TYR A 225 17.89 -2.89 0.83
CA TYR A 225 16.72 -3.01 -0.04
C TYR A 225 16.86 -4.20 -1.01
N PRO A 226 16.19 -5.33 -0.70
CA PRO A 226 16.08 -6.48 -1.60
C PRO A 226 15.23 -6.14 -2.82
N LEU A 227 15.67 -6.58 -4.00
CA LEU A 227 15.02 -6.38 -5.29
C LEU A 227 14.30 -7.68 -5.69
N LEU A 228 12.96 -7.63 -5.72
CA LEU A 228 12.10 -8.78 -5.97
C LEU A 228 11.71 -8.95 -7.44
N GLY A 229 12.04 -7.97 -8.26
CA GLY A 229 11.73 -7.92 -9.69
C GLY A 229 12.46 -6.77 -10.36
N THR A 230 12.17 -6.56 -11.63
CA THR A 230 12.68 -5.39 -12.36
C THR A 230 11.97 -4.13 -11.86
N MET A 231 12.74 -3.20 -11.29
CA MET A 231 12.24 -1.91 -10.84
C MET A 231 12.77 -0.84 -11.80
N SER A 232 11.87 -0.09 -12.44
CA SER A 232 12.27 1.07 -13.22
C SER A 232 12.64 2.21 -12.27
N THR A 233 13.90 2.64 -12.31
CA THR A 233 14.38 3.84 -11.60
C THR A 233 14.32 5.08 -12.48
N MET A 234 13.98 4.93 -13.75
CA MET A 234 13.92 6.00 -14.73
C MET A 234 12.66 5.81 -15.58
N PRO A 235 11.50 6.38 -15.18
CA PRO A 235 10.29 6.28 -15.96
C PRO A 235 10.44 7.01 -17.29
N GLY A 236 9.93 6.41 -18.37
CA GLY A 236 9.85 7.05 -19.68
C GLY A 236 8.61 7.94 -19.80
N LEU A 237 8.57 8.74 -20.86
CA LEU A 237 7.39 9.52 -21.23
C LEU A 237 6.31 8.64 -21.88
N SER A 238 5.04 9.02 -21.73
CA SER A 238 3.93 8.39 -22.45
C SER A 238 3.93 8.77 -23.94
N THR A 239 3.17 8.04 -24.77
CA THR A 239 3.02 8.34 -26.21
C THR A 239 2.52 9.77 -26.47
N ARG A 240 1.67 10.29 -25.57
CA ARG A 240 1.23 11.68 -25.53
C ARG A 240 1.60 12.25 -24.16
N PRO A 241 2.78 12.88 -24.02
CA PRO A 241 3.21 13.47 -22.77
C PRO A 241 2.35 14.69 -22.40
N GLY A 242 2.16 14.93 -21.10
CA GLY A 242 1.37 16.08 -20.61
C GLY A 242 1.93 17.44 -21.04
N TYR A 243 3.24 17.55 -21.31
CA TYR A 243 3.85 18.81 -21.73
C TYR A 243 3.34 19.34 -23.08
N TYR A 244 2.66 18.50 -23.89
CA TYR A 244 1.99 18.98 -25.11
C TYR A 244 0.84 19.94 -24.81
N GLU A 245 0.28 19.90 -23.61
CA GLU A 245 -0.86 20.72 -23.20
C GLU A 245 -0.43 21.85 -22.25
N ILE A 246 0.88 21.93 -21.93
CA ILE A 246 1.42 22.98 -21.08
C ILE A 246 1.68 24.23 -21.90
N ASP A 247 1.10 25.36 -21.47
CA ASP A 247 1.32 26.68 -22.07
C ASP A 247 1.23 27.79 -21.01
N LEU A 248 1.49 29.03 -21.41
CA LEU A 248 1.36 30.23 -20.59
C LEU A 248 0.45 31.24 -21.29
N ASP A 249 -0.61 31.67 -20.62
CA ASP A 249 -1.41 32.80 -21.07
C ASP A 249 -0.53 34.07 -21.08
N PRO A 250 -0.29 34.71 -22.23
CA PRO A 250 0.64 35.84 -22.35
C PRO A 250 0.10 37.14 -21.73
N VAL A 251 -1.21 37.23 -21.48
CA VAL A 251 -1.85 38.41 -20.89
C VAL A 251 -1.95 38.26 -19.37
N THR A 252 -2.40 37.09 -18.90
CA THR A 252 -2.64 36.87 -17.48
C THR A 252 -1.45 36.25 -16.75
N GLY A 253 -0.46 35.72 -17.47
CA GLY A 253 0.66 34.96 -16.91
C GLY A 253 0.26 33.62 -16.30
N LYS A 254 -0.98 33.15 -16.53
CA LYS A 254 -1.47 31.89 -15.98
C LYS A 254 -0.90 30.71 -16.75
N VAL A 255 -0.41 29.72 -16.03
CA VAL A 255 0.01 28.44 -16.60
C VAL A 255 -1.22 27.61 -16.94
N ILE A 256 -1.24 27.04 -18.14
CA ILE A 256 -2.29 26.17 -18.69
C ILE A 256 -1.75 24.74 -18.73
N GLY A 257 -2.60 23.75 -18.43
CA GLY A 257 -2.30 22.32 -18.64
C GLY A 257 -1.26 21.68 -17.71
N LEU A 258 -0.86 22.35 -16.62
CA LEU A 258 0.06 21.80 -15.62
C LEU A 258 -0.62 20.88 -14.60
N SER A 259 -1.93 21.07 -14.35
CA SER A 259 -2.73 20.33 -13.36
C SER A 259 -4.19 20.20 -13.77
#